data_AF-A0A4Q1SPY9-F1
#
_entry.id   AF-A0A4Q1SPY9-F1
#
_cell.length_a   1.000
_cell.length_b   1.000
_cell.length_c   1.000
_cell.angle_alpha   90.00
_cell.angle_beta   90.00
_cell.angle_gamma   90.00
#
_symmetry.space_group_name_H-M   'P 1'
#
loop_
_entity.id
_entity.type
_entity.pdbx_description
1 polymer ?
#
loop_
_entity_poly.entity_id
_entity_poly.type
_entity_poly.pdbx_seq_one_letter_code
_entity_poly.pdbx_strand_id
1 'polypeptide(L)'
;MHARAFGDFLRESRLQQKLSIRKLERLSGVSNAYISQIENGNRGIPSPEILRKIAEPLGLSYEELLEKAGYVDTPTSDSMDLEEVFKNISITFKGRELNDHQKNSMLNFVKTLIEMSEEDS
;
A
#
# COMPACT_ATOMS: atom_id res chain seq x y z
N MET A 1 -4.00 -0.97 2.31
CA MET A 1 -5.25 -0.18 2.40
C MET A 1 -6.45 -1.12 2.28
N HIS A 2 -7.52 -0.96 3.07
CA HIS A 2 -8.74 -1.77 2.88
C HIS A 2 -9.60 -1.21 1.74
N ALA A 3 -10.41 -2.07 1.08
CA ALA A 3 -11.18 -1.73 -0.13
C ALA A 3 -12.03 -0.45 -0.01
N ARG A 4 -12.62 -0.21 1.17
CA ARG A 4 -13.41 1.01 1.42
C ARG A 4 -12.57 2.28 1.34
N ALA A 5 -11.43 2.28 2.03
CA ALA A 5 -10.54 3.44 2.02
C ALA A 5 -9.99 3.70 0.60
N PHE A 6 -9.71 2.65 -0.18
CA PHE A 6 -9.33 2.80 -1.58
C PHE A 6 -10.46 3.42 -2.42
N GLY A 7 -11.71 2.98 -2.22
CA GLY A 7 -12.89 3.56 -2.87
C GLY A 7 -13.06 5.05 -2.58
N ASP A 8 -12.88 5.46 -1.31
CA ASP A 8 -12.96 6.86 -0.90
C ASP A 8 -11.84 7.70 -1.58
N PHE A 9 -10.61 7.21 -1.58
CA PHE A 9 -9.49 7.84 -2.30
C PHE A 9 -9.76 8.01 -3.80
N LEU A 10 -10.30 6.97 -4.44
CA LEU A 10 -10.62 7.02 -5.87
C LEU A 10 -11.70 8.06 -6.17
N ARG A 11 -12.72 8.13 -5.31
CA ARG A 11 -13.79 9.12 -5.40
C ARG A 11 -13.25 10.54 -5.23
N GLU A 12 -12.38 10.78 -4.26
CA GLU A 12 -11.74 12.08 -4.03
C GLU A 12 -10.93 12.51 -5.26
N SER A 13 -10.07 11.64 -5.77
CA SER A 13 -9.27 11.88 -6.97
C SER A 13 -10.15 12.25 -8.18
N ARG A 14 -11.26 11.52 -8.38
CA ARG A 14 -12.21 11.81 -9.45
C ARG A 14 -12.85 13.20 -9.30
N LEU A 15 -13.21 13.57 -8.07
CA LEU A 15 -13.84 14.86 -7.78
C LEU A 15 -12.86 16.03 -7.89
N GLN A 16 -11.58 15.84 -7.52
CA GLN A 16 -10.52 16.83 -7.73
C GLN A 16 -10.33 17.15 -9.22
N GLN A 17 -10.39 16.12 -10.07
CA GLN A 17 -10.40 16.28 -11.53
C GLN A 17 -11.72 16.78 -12.11
N LYS A 18 -12.71 17.08 -11.26
CA LYS A 18 -14.07 17.55 -11.63
C LYS A 18 -14.78 16.59 -12.60
N LEU A 19 -14.50 15.29 -12.49
CA LEU A 19 -15.12 14.27 -13.34
C LEU A 19 -16.38 13.73 -12.68
N SER A 20 -17.45 13.54 -13.44
CA SER A 20 -18.52 12.63 -13.03
C SER A 20 -18.11 11.18 -13.29
N ILE A 21 -18.78 10.21 -12.65
CA ILE A 21 -18.52 8.77 -12.92
C ILE A 21 -18.71 8.46 -14.42
N ARG A 22 -19.75 9.03 -15.07
CA ARG A 22 -19.98 8.88 -16.52
C ARG A 22 -18.86 9.47 -17.37
N LYS A 23 -18.25 10.57 -16.92
CA LYS A 23 -17.12 11.18 -17.62
C LYS A 23 -15.87 10.32 -17.46
N LEU A 24 -15.61 9.79 -16.26
CA LEU A 24 -14.49 8.88 -16.02
C LEU A 24 -14.63 7.61 -16.86
N GLU A 25 -15.81 7.00 -16.92
CA GLU A 25 -16.11 5.85 -17.79
C GLU A 25 -15.75 6.12 -19.25
N ARG A 26 -16.14 7.28 -19.79
CA ARG A 26 -15.84 7.62 -21.18
C ARG A 26 -14.34 7.77 -21.44
N LEU A 27 -13.57 8.23 -20.45
CA LEU A 27 -12.13 8.44 -20.58
C LEU A 27 -11.33 7.15 -20.37
N SER A 28 -11.75 6.30 -19.42
CA SER A 28 -11.02 5.09 -19.04
C SER A 28 -11.51 3.83 -19.76
N GLY A 29 -12.71 3.85 -20.33
CA GLY A 29 -13.37 2.65 -20.86
C GLY A 29 -13.84 1.67 -19.78
N VAL A 30 -13.81 2.07 -18.50
CA VAL A 30 -14.29 1.25 -17.38
C VAL A 30 -15.74 1.60 -17.08
N SER A 31 -16.62 0.61 -16.96
CA SER A 31 -18.06 0.85 -16.87
C SER A 31 -18.46 1.68 -15.64
N ASN A 32 -19.50 2.51 -15.80
CA ASN A 32 -20.04 3.34 -14.74
C ASN A 32 -20.36 2.56 -13.45
N ALA A 33 -21.03 1.42 -13.64
CA ALA A 33 -21.46 0.55 -12.56
C ALA A 33 -20.27 0.01 -11.78
N TYR A 34 -19.19 -0.38 -12.46
CA TYR A 34 -17.99 -0.89 -11.82
C TYR A 34 -17.25 0.21 -11.04
N ILE A 35 -17.07 1.40 -11.63
CA ILE A 35 -16.49 2.56 -10.94
C ILE A 35 -17.29 2.90 -9.68
N SER A 36 -18.63 2.94 -9.78
CA SER A 36 -19.52 3.19 -8.64
C SER A 36 -19.37 2.13 -7.55
N GLN A 37 -19.25 0.85 -7.91
CA GLN A 37 -19.04 -0.22 -6.93
C GLN A 37 -17.69 -0.09 -6.20
N ILE A 38 -16.62 0.30 -6.90
CA ILE A 38 -15.32 0.57 -6.29
C ILE A 38 -15.40 1.75 -5.33
N GLU A 39 -15.93 2.90 -5.79
CA GLU A 39 -15.99 4.13 -5.00
C GLU A 39 -16.85 4.00 -3.73
N ASN A 40 -17.79 3.05 -3.70
CA ASN A 40 -18.62 2.78 -2.53
C ASN A 40 -18.06 1.64 -1.65
N GLY A 41 -16.89 1.08 -1.98
CA GLY A 41 -16.28 -0.04 -1.26
C GLY A 41 -17.04 -1.36 -1.39
N ASN A 42 -18.01 -1.44 -2.30
CA ASN A 42 -18.80 -2.65 -2.58
C ASN A 42 -18.06 -3.63 -3.50
N ARG A 43 -16.91 -3.21 -4.02
CA ARG A 43 -15.98 -4.06 -4.77
C ARG A 43 -14.62 -4.04 -4.09
N GLY A 44 -13.93 -5.18 -4.13
CA GLY A 44 -12.53 -5.26 -3.74
C GLY A 44 -11.62 -4.42 -4.66
N ILE A 45 -10.33 -4.49 -4.38
CA ILE A 45 -9.30 -3.74 -5.09
C ILE A 45 -9.32 -4.11 -6.60
N PRO A 46 -9.37 -3.14 -7.53
CA PRO A 46 -9.38 -3.41 -8.97
C PRO A 46 -8.07 -4.04 -9.43
N SER A 47 -8.10 -4.80 -10.52
CA SER A 47 -6.87 -5.37 -11.09
C SER A 47 -5.91 -4.28 -11.61
N PRO A 48 -4.61 -4.57 -11.70
CA PRO A 48 -3.61 -3.65 -12.26
C PRO A 48 -3.98 -3.11 -13.65
N GLU A 49 -4.62 -3.92 -14.50
CA GLU A 49 -5.08 -3.48 -15.82
C GLU A 49 -6.15 -2.38 -15.73
N ILE A 50 -7.10 -2.51 -14.79
CA ILE A 50 -8.12 -1.48 -14.56
C ILE A 50 -7.50 -0.22 -13.97
N LEU A 51 -6.58 -0.37 -13.01
CA LEU A 51 -5.87 0.76 -12.41
C LEU A 51 -5.14 1.59 -13.48
N ARG A 52 -4.50 0.93 -14.45
CA ARG A 52 -3.85 1.60 -15.58
C ARG A 52 -4.82 2.42 -16.43
N LYS A 53 -6.01 1.89 -16.69
CA LYS A 53 -7.05 2.56 -17.51
C LYS A 53 -7.60 3.82 -16.83
N ILE A 54 -7.64 3.85 -15.50
CA ILE A 54 -8.19 4.99 -14.75
C ILE A 54 -7.13 5.99 -14.29
N ALA A 55 -5.84 5.64 -14.30
CA ALA A 55 -4.73 6.48 -13.86
C ALA A 55 -4.69 7.85 -14.55
N GLU A 56 -4.52 7.86 -15.87
CA GLU A 56 -4.42 9.09 -16.65
C GLU A 56 -5.68 9.98 -16.52
N PRO A 57 -6.92 9.46 -16.66
CA PRO A 57 -8.12 10.25 -16.42
C PRO A 57 -8.19 10.88 -15.02
N LEU A 58 -7.69 10.19 -14.00
CA LEU A 58 -7.66 10.68 -12.62
C LEU A 58 -6.49 11.63 -12.34
N GLY A 59 -5.58 11.84 -13.29
CA GLY A 59 -4.40 12.69 -13.09
C GLY A 59 -3.37 12.08 -12.14
N LEU A 60 -3.40 10.75 -11.96
CA LEU A 60 -2.48 10.00 -11.10
C LEU A 60 -1.50 9.20 -11.95
N SER A 61 -0.33 8.89 -11.38
CA SER A 61 0.55 7.89 -11.99
C SER A 61 -0.03 6.49 -11.78
N TYR A 62 0.35 5.56 -12.67
CA TYR A 62 -0.07 4.16 -12.53
C TYR A 62 0.55 3.54 -11.27
N GLU A 63 1.80 3.90 -10.98
CA GLU A 63 2.55 3.48 -9.79
C GLU A 63 1.87 3.92 -8.50
N GLU A 64 1.40 5.17 -8.42
CA GLU A 64 0.69 5.69 -7.25
C GLU A 64 -0.61 4.91 -7.01
N LEU A 65 -1.36 4.58 -8.06
CA LEU A 65 -2.55 3.76 -7.92
C LEU A 65 -2.24 2.33 -7.47
N LEU A 66 -1.16 1.73 -7.96
CA LEU A 66 -0.73 0.40 -7.53
C LEU A 66 -0.32 0.41 -6.05
N GLU A 67 0.39 1.44 -5.60
CA GLU A 67 0.76 1.63 -4.20
C GLU A 67 -0.47 1.76 -3.31
N LYS A 68 -1.40 2.68 -3.64
CA LYS A 68 -2.65 2.86 -2.87
C LYS A 68 -3.51 1.60 -2.86
N ALA A 69 -3.48 0.83 -3.94
CA ALA A 69 -4.14 -0.47 -4.06
C ALA A 69 -3.39 -1.61 -3.34
N GLY A 70 -2.21 -1.37 -2.77
CA GLY A 70 -1.42 -2.38 -2.08
C GLY A 70 -0.80 -3.45 -2.98
N TYR A 71 -0.64 -3.15 -4.28
CA TYR A 71 0.09 -4.01 -5.22
C TYR A 71 1.60 -3.78 -5.20
N VAL A 72 2.03 -2.66 -4.65
CA VAL A 72 3.45 -2.37 -4.41
C VAL A 72 3.63 -2.28 -2.92
N ASP A 73 4.46 -3.16 -2.37
CA ASP A 73 5.09 -2.95 -1.08
C ASP A 73 6.14 -1.86 -1.27
N THR A 74 5.70 -0.61 -1.40
CA THR A 74 6.60 0.49 -1.11
C THR A 74 6.86 0.37 0.38
N PRO A 75 8.12 0.30 0.84
CA PRO A 75 8.40 0.58 2.24
C PRO A 75 7.78 1.94 2.49
N THR A 76 6.69 1.97 3.27
CA THR A 76 6.08 3.24 3.66
C THR A 76 7.21 4.08 4.21
N SER A 77 7.26 5.37 3.87
CA SER A 77 8.35 6.25 4.34
C SER A 77 8.49 6.28 5.88
N ASP A 78 7.54 5.68 6.62
CA ASP A 78 7.52 5.53 8.07
C ASP A 78 7.88 4.11 8.58
N SER A 79 8.14 3.14 7.70
CA SER A 79 8.57 1.78 8.06
C SER A 79 9.98 1.51 7.56
N MET A 80 10.88 1.18 8.47
CA MET A 80 12.24 0.73 8.12
C MET A 80 12.31 -0.79 8.29
N ASP A 81 12.96 -1.46 7.36
CA ASP A 81 13.26 -2.89 7.51
C ASP A 81 14.28 -3.07 8.65
N LEU A 82 13.93 -3.85 9.67
CA LEU A 82 14.78 -4.02 10.84
C LEU A 82 16.12 -4.69 10.50
N GLU A 83 16.12 -5.62 9.54
CA GLU A 83 17.33 -6.30 9.10
C GLU A 83 18.25 -5.33 8.34
N GLU A 84 17.69 -4.47 7.50
CA GLU A 84 18.40 -3.39 6.81
C GLU A 84 18.98 -2.36 7.79
N VAL A 85 18.17 -1.93 8.77
CA VAL A 85 18.61 -1.02 9.85
C VAL A 85 19.79 -1.61 10.60
N PHE A 86 19.73 -2.90 10.94
CA PHE A 86 20.81 -3.57 11.66
C PHE A 86 22.08 -3.74 10.81
N LYS A 87 21.96 -3.89 9.49
CA LYS A 87 23.11 -4.01 8.56
C LYS A 87 23.77 -2.68 8.26
N ASN A 88 22.98 -1.62 8.06
CA ASN A 88 23.47 -0.37 7.47
C ASN A 88 23.75 0.72 8.52
N ILE A 89 23.31 0.54 9.76
CA ILE A 89 23.36 1.58 10.79
C ILE A 89 23.95 1.03 12.10
N SER A 90 24.76 1.86 12.77
CA SER A 90 25.18 1.62 14.16
C SER A 90 24.03 1.97 15.11
N ILE A 91 23.71 1.05 16.02
CA ILE A 91 22.55 1.17 16.90
C ILE A 91 23.03 1.05 18.32
N THR A 92 22.52 1.93 19.19
CA THR A 92 22.84 1.89 20.62
C THR A 92 21.61 1.56 21.46
N PHE A 93 21.82 0.83 22.54
CA PHE A 93 20.83 0.61 23.58
C PHE A 93 21.41 1.04 24.92
N LYS A 94 20.76 2.00 25.59
CA LYS A 94 21.26 2.62 26.82
C LYS A 94 22.72 3.13 26.70
N GLY A 95 23.05 3.72 25.55
CA GLY A 95 24.37 4.30 25.27
C GLY A 95 25.46 3.28 24.96
N ARG A 96 25.14 1.99 24.78
CA ARG A 96 26.10 0.96 24.33
C ARG A 96 25.76 0.52 22.92
N GLU A 97 26.75 0.49 22.05
CA GLU A 97 26.60 -0.01 20.68
C GLU A 97 26.34 -1.53 20.68
N LEU A 98 25.41 -1.95 19.84
CA LEU A 98 25.09 -3.36 19.63
C LEU A 98 26.07 -3.96 18.62
N ASN A 99 26.72 -5.07 19.01
CA ASN A 99 27.55 -5.84 18.10
C ASN A 99 26.71 -6.76 17.20
N ASP A 100 27.35 -7.34 16.18
CA ASP A 100 26.67 -8.20 15.19
C ASP A 100 25.99 -9.41 15.82
N HIS A 101 26.59 -10.00 16.85
CA HIS A 101 25.98 -11.12 17.56
C HIS A 101 24.66 -10.70 18.24
N GLN A 102 24.65 -9.57 18.93
CA GLN A 102 23.46 -9.03 19.59
C GLN A 102 22.37 -8.65 18.58
N LYS A 103 22.75 -8.02 17.46
CA LYS A 103 21.84 -7.70 16.35
C LYS A 103 21.19 -8.98 15.80
N ASN A 104 21.98 -10.02 15.55
CA ASN A 104 21.49 -11.30 15.04
C ASN A 104 20.57 -12.02 16.04
N SER A 105 20.90 -12.01 17.33
CA SER A 105 20.02 -12.57 18.37
C SER A 105 18.68 -11.87 18.43
N MET A 106 18.64 -10.55 18.29
CA MET A 106 17.41 -9.77 18.24
C MET A 106 16.57 -10.09 16.99
N LEU A 107 17.20 -10.21 15.81
CA LEU A 107 16.49 -10.61 14.59
C LEU A 107 15.87 -12.00 14.73
N ASN A 108 16.61 -12.96 15.29
CA ASN A 108 16.08 -14.30 15.53
C ASN A 108 14.92 -14.29 16.52
N PHE A 109 15.01 -13.49 17.59
CA PHE A 109 13.90 -13.34 18.54
C PHE A 109 12.64 -12.80 17.87
N VAL A 110 12.77 -11.76 17.04
CA VAL A 110 11.63 -11.19 16.29
C VAL A 110 11.05 -12.22 15.32
N LYS A 111 11.89 -12.99 14.60
CA LYS A 111 11.43 -14.07 13.72
C LYS A 111 10.59 -15.10 14.48
N THR A 112 11.09 -15.57 15.63
CA THR A 112 10.34 -16.51 16.47
C THR A 112 9.01 -15.93 16.96
N LEU A 113 8.96 -14.65 17.33
CA LEU A 113 7.69 -14.01 17.72
C LEU A 113 6.66 -13.98 16.60
N ILE A 114 7.10 -13.75 15.36
CA ILE A 114 6.23 -13.73 14.18
C ILE A 114 5.71 -15.15 13.90
N GLU A 115 6.61 -16.13 13.85
CA GLU A 115 6.25 -17.55 13.62
C GLU A 115 5.23 -18.06 14.65
N MET A 116 5.43 -17.72 15.93
CA MET A 116 4.48 -18.07 17.00
C MET A 116 3.10 -17.40 16.84
N SER A 117 3.04 -16.21 16.26
CA SER A 117 1.77 -15.50 16.06
C SER A 117 0.95 -16.02 14.87
N GLU A 118 1.61 -16.71 13.92
CA GLU A 118 0.96 -17.29 12.75
C GLU A 118 0.37 -18.69 13.03
N GLU A 119 0.84 -19.39 14.06
CA GLU A 119 0.31 -20.71 14.46
C GLU A 119 -1.03 -20.63 15.22
N ASP A 120 -1.39 -19.45 15.74
CA ASP A 120 -2.64 -19.21 16.50
C ASP A 120 -3.82 -18.69 15.61
N SER A 121 -3.65 -18.61 14.29
CA SER A 121 -4.63 -18.08 13.31
C SER A 121 -5.16 -19.12 12.33
#